data_AF-A0A9Q0P716-F1
#
_entry.id   AF-A0A9Q0P716-F1
#
_cell.length_a   1.000
_cell.length_b   1.000
_cell.length_c   1.000
_cell.angle_alpha   90.00
_cell.angle_beta   90.00
_cell.angle_gamma   90.00
#
_symmetry.space_group_name_H-M   'P 1'
#
loop_
_entity.id
_entity.type
_entity.pdbx_description
1 polymer ?
#
loop_
_entity_poly.entity_id
_entity_poly.type
_entity_poly.pdbx_seq_one_letter_code
_entity_poly.pdbx_strand_id
1 'polypeptide(L)'
;MGFFLVANHGVDETLIAQAHNYMDSFSESPLSEKQKAQREIRESCGYSGSFSTGRFSSKLPWKETPTFRHEAEKNSPKHIVAISNEYS
;
A
#
# COMPACT_ATOMS: atom_id res chain seq x y z
N MET A 1 5.67 3.08 -23.87
CA MET A 1 4.31 3.07 -23.29
C MET A 1 4.21 1.87 -22.37
N GLY A 2 3.74 2.01 -21.12
CA GLY A 2 3.86 0.96 -20.09
C GLY A 2 2.85 1.06 -18.94
N PHE A 3 1.74 1.76 -19.14
CA PHE A 3 0.67 1.90 -18.15
C PHE A 3 -0.68 1.88 -18.87
N PHE A 4 -1.72 1.37 -18.20
CA PHE A 4 -3.11 1.38 -18.65
C PHE A 4 -4.03 1.60 -17.44
N LEU A 5 -5.23 2.14 -17.69
CA LEU A 5 -6.26 2.33 -16.68
C LEU A 5 -7.28 1.18 -16.79
N VAL A 6 -7.64 0.57 -15.66
CA VAL A 6 -8.72 -0.42 -15.59
C VAL A 6 -9.92 0.24 -14.92
N ALA A 7 -11.00 0.43 -15.69
CA ALA A 7 -12.30 0.84 -15.17
C ALA A 7 -13.18 -0.39 -14.97
N ASN A 8 -14.27 -0.26 -14.19
CA ASN A 8 -15.23 -1.34 -13.92
C ASN A 8 -14.56 -2.63 -13.37
N HIS A 9 -13.54 -2.47 -12.52
CA HIS A 9 -12.72 -3.56 -11.99
C HIS A 9 -13.46 -4.48 -10.98
N GLY A 10 -14.72 -4.19 -10.64
CA GLY A 10 -15.52 -5.00 -9.72
C GLY A 10 -15.03 -5.01 -8.27
N VAL A 11 -14.14 -4.07 -7.91
CA VAL A 11 -13.73 -3.85 -6.52
C VAL A 11 -14.76 -2.91 -5.91
N ASP A 12 -15.27 -3.30 -4.75
CA ASP A 12 -16.27 -2.54 -4.02
C ASP A 12 -15.77 -1.12 -3.69
N GLU A 13 -16.59 -0.11 -4.00
CA GLU A 13 -16.22 1.30 -3.79
C GLU A 13 -16.06 1.63 -2.31
N THR A 14 -16.82 0.96 -1.43
CA THR A 14 -16.72 1.19 0.01
C THR A 14 -15.38 0.67 0.56
N LEU A 15 -14.88 -0.44 0.03
CA LEU A 15 -13.55 -0.95 0.35
C LEU A 15 -12.44 0.02 -0.07
N ILE A 16 -12.55 0.64 -1.26
CA ILE A 16 -11.61 1.66 -1.73
C ILE A 16 -11.64 2.88 -0.81
N ALA A 17 -12.84 3.39 -0.50
CA ALA A 17 -13.01 4.53 0.40
C ALA A 17 -12.45 4.25 1.81
N GLN A 18 -12.69 3.06 2.34
CA GLN A 18 -12.11 2.63 3.63
C GLN A 18 -10.59 2.59 3.57
N ALA A 19 -10.00 2.02 2.51
CA ALA A 19 -8.55 1.97 2.36
C ALA A 19 -7.93 3.38 2.36
N HIS A 20 -8.57 4.34 1.70
CA HIS A 20 -8.17 5.75 1.76
C HIS A 20 -8.27 6.32 3.18
N ASN A 21 -9.43 6.16 3.83
CA ASN A 21 -9.64 6.68 5.19
C ASN A 21 -8.63 6.11 6.20
N TYR A 22 -8.30 4.83 6.11
CA TYR A 22 -7.30 4.21 6.98
C TYR A 22 -5.89 4.73 6.68
N MET A 23 -5.55 4.95 5.41
CA MET A 23 -4.26 5.52 5.02
C MET A 23 -4.12 6.96 5.55
N ASP A 24 -5.16 7.77 5.41
CA ASP A 24 -5.17 9.15 5.91
C ASP A 24 -5.04 9.18 7.43
N SER A 25 -5.85 8.38 8.13
CA SER A 25 -5.79 8.24 9.59
C SER A 25 -4.41 7.78 10.08
N PHE A 26 -3.77 6.86 9.35
CA PHE A 26 -2.41 6.41 9.67
C PHE A 26 -1.40 7.53 9.49
N SER A 27 -1.44 8.26 8.38
CA SER A 27 -0.52 9.37 8.11
C SER A 27 -0.66 10.51 9.12
N GLU A 28 -1.88 10.80 9.55
CA GLU A 28 -2.20 11.80 10.59
C GLU A 28 -1.82 11.36 12.02
N SER A 29 -1.62 10.06 12.24
CA SER A 29 -1.25 9.54 13.56
C SER A 29 0.14 10.03 14.00
N PRO A 30 0.37 10.21 15.32
CA PRO A 30 1.66 10.64 15.85
C PRO A 30 2.80 9.71 15.42
N LEU A 31 3.99 10.28 15.20
CA LEU A 31 5.17 9.52 14.79
C LEU A 31 5.50 8.38 15.76
N SER A 32 5.32 8.57 17.06
CA SER A 32 5.54 7.53 18.08
C SER A 32 4.69 6.28 17.85
N GLU A 33 3.47 6.45 17.36
CA GLU A 33 2.58 5.34 17.01
C GLU A 33 3.02 4.67 15.71
N LYS A 34 3.36 5.47 14.69
CA LYS A 34 3.88 4.95 13.41
C LYS A 34 5.19 4.18 13.60
N GLN A 35 6.05 4.61 14.52
CA GLN A 35 7.31 3.95 14.85
C GLN A 35 7.14 2.59 15.50
N LYS A 36 5.99 2.27 16.11
CA LYS A 36 5.70 0.92 16.61
C LYS A 36 5.63 -0.10 15.48
N ALA A 37 5.25 0.34 14.29
CA ALA A 37 5.25 -0.46 13.08
C ALA A 37 6.55 -0.32 12.28
N GLN A 38 7.60 0.32 12.82
CA GLN A 38 8.84 0.54 12.09
C GLN A 38 9.44 -0.80 11.64
N ARG A 39 9.78 -0.85 10.35
CA ARG A 39 10.39 -2.03 9.75
C ARG A 39 11.75 -2.33 10.38
N GLU A 40 11.99 -3.59 10.72
CA GLU A 40 13.29 -4.06 11.18
C GLU A 40 14.33 -4.14 10.05
N ILE A 41 15.61 -4.11 10.42
CA ILE A 41 16.72 -4.25 9.48
C ILE A 41 16.63 -5.67 8.86
N ARG A 42 16.36 -5.73 7.55
CA ARG A 42 16.17 -6.92 6.66
C ARG A 42 14.73 -7.40 6.45
N GLU A 43 13.75 -6.84 7.14
CA GLU A 43 12.35 -7.15 6.84
C GLU A 43 11.88 -6.47 5.54
N SER A 44 10.85 -7.02 4.89
CA SER A 44 10.26 -6.44 3.68
C SER A 44 8.98 -5.65 3.93
N CYS A 45 8.36 -5.84 5.10
CA CYS A 45 7.14 -5.17 5.54
C CYS A 45 7.42 -4.25 6.75
N GLY A 46 6.46 -3.40 7.10
CA GLY A 46 6.55 -2.39 8.14
C GLY A 46 6.52 -0.97 7.59
N TYR A 47 6.57 -0.01 8.51
CA TYR A 47 6.59 1.41 8.27
C TYR A 47 7.99 1.88 7.88
N SER A 48 8.06 2.60 6.76
CA SER A 48 9.26 3.27 6.25
C SER A 48 8.95 4.76 6.07
N GLY A 49 9.51 5.59 6.94
CA GLY A 49 9.46 7.05 6.84
C GLY A 49 10.84 7.61 6.46
N SER A 50 10.83 8.83 5.93
CA SER A 50 12.05 9.53 5.54
C SER A 50 13.03 9.77 6.69
N PHE A 51 12.49 10.01 7.88
CA PHE A 51 13.28 10.26 9.07
C PHE A 51 13.73 8.98 9.78
N SER A 52 13.03 7.85 9.58
CA SER A 52 13.23 6.61 10.35
C SER A 52 14.08 5.55 9.65
N THR A 53 14.38 5.71 8.35
CA THR A 53 15.06 4.64 7.58
C THR A 53 16.57 4.78 7.44
N GLY A 54 17.18 5.90 7.86
CA GLY A 54 18.64 6.12 7.80
C GLY A 54 19.28 5.98 6.41
N ARG A 55 18.48 5.74 5.37
CA ARG A 55 18.91 5.39 4.01
C ARG A 55 19.38 6.62 3.23
N PHE A 56 18.94 7.79 3.64
CA PHE A 56 19.25 9.06 3.00
C PHE A 56 19.79 10.02 4.07
N SER A 57 21.02 10.50 3.89
CA SER A 57 21.61 11.54 4.74
C SER A 57 21.19 12.96 4.33
N SER A 58 20.60 13.12 3.14
CA SER A 58 20.05 14.37 2.60
C SER A 58 19.03 14.06 1.49
N LYS A 59 18.23 15.06 1.06
CA LYS A 59 17.16 14.93 0.04
C LYS A 59 16.15 13.83 0.40
N LEU A 60 15.69 13.87 1.65
CA LEU A 60 14.71 12.93 2.17
C LEU A 60 13.43 12.94 1.31
N PRO A 61 12.94 11.78 0.84
CA PRO A 61 11.66 11.72 0.15
C PRO A 61 10.53 12.23 1.07
N TRP A 62 9.69 13.14 0.60
CA TRP A 62 8.55 13.66 1.37
C TRP A 62 7.41 12.62 1.57
N LYS A 63 7.70 11.32 1.39
CA LYS A 63 6.76 10.21 1.42
C LYS A 63 6.99 9.34 2.67
N GLU A 64 5.88 8.99 3.32
CA GLU A 64 5.80 7.90 4.28
C GLU A 64 5.19 6.66 3.59
N THR A 65 5.61 5.45 3.95
CA THR A 65 5.10 4.22 3.32
C THR A 65 4.92 3.10 4.34
N PRO A 66 3.67 2.77 4.70
CA PRO A 66 3.37 1.53 5.41
C PRO A 66 3.31 0.36 4.42
N THR A 67 4.03 -0.73 4.71
CA THR A 67 4.04 -1.95 3.89
C THR A 67 3.50 -3.11 4.70
N PHE A 68 2.50 -3.82 4.21
CA PHE A 68 1.90 -4.96 4.90
C PHE A 68 2.17 -6.25 4.15
N ARG A 69 2.33 -7.35 4.87
CA ARG A 69 2.36 -8.68 4.27
C ARG A 69 0.92 -9.10 3.97
N HIS A 70 0.67 -9.45 2.72
CA HIS A 70 -0.57 -10.13 2.38
C HIS A 70 -0.46 -11.59 2.82
N GLU A 71 -1.32 -11.99 3.75
CA GLU A 71 -1.50 -13.38 4.15
C GLU A 71 -2.84 -13.85 3.60
N ALA A 72 -2.80 -14.56 2.47
CA ALA A 72 -4.01 -15.15 1.91
C ALA A 72 -4.51 -16.27 2.82
N GLU A 73 -5.81 -16.27 3.13
CA GLU A 73 -6.42 -17.48 3.68
C GLU A 73 -6.26 -18.63 2.67
N LYS A 74 -5.87 -19.82 3.16
CA LYS A 74 -5.59 -21.00 2.32
C LYS A 74 -6.76 -21.39 1.38
N ASN A 75 -7.98 -20.95 1.68
CA ASN A 75 -9.21 -21.25 0.94
C ASN A 75 -9.87 -20.03 0.29
N SER A 76 -9.15 -18.91 0.15
CA SER A 76 -9.70 -17.71 -0.48
C SER A 76 -9.95 -17.93 -1.99
N PRO A 77 -11.13 -17.55 -2.52
CA PRO A 77 -11.45 -17.71 -3.93
C PRO A 77 -10.54 -16.83 -4.78
N LYS A 78 -9.92 -17.42 -5.80
CA LYS A 78 -9.07 -16.69 -6.76
C LYS A 78 -9.97 -16.01 -7.78
N HIS A 79 -10.09 -14.69 -7.71
CA HIS A 79 -10.76 -13.92 -8.74
C HIS A 79 -9.84 -13.80 -9.97
N ILE A 80 -10.13 -14.55 -11.02
CA ILE A 80 -9.44 -14.47 -12.31
C ILE A 80 -10.20 -13.44 -13.16
N VAL A 81 -9.57 -12.32 -13.46
CA VAL A 81 -10.12 -11.33 -14.40
C VAL A 81 -9.58 -11.65 -15.80
N ALA A 82 -10.48 -12.06 -16.71
CA ALA A 82 -10.16 -12.16 -18.12
C ALA A 82 -10.11 -10.74 -18.71
N ILE A 83 -9.01 -10.38 -19.35
CA ILE A 83 -8.90 -9.11 -20.08
C ILE A 83 -9.57 -9.33 -21.44
N SER A 84 -10.84 -8.90 -21.58
CA SER A 84 -11.49 -8.83 -22.88
C SER A 84 -10.94 -7.63 -23.65
N ASN A 85 -10.32 -7.90 -24.80
CA ASN A 85 -9.79 -6.87 -25.67
C ASN A 85 -10.89 -6.44 -26.65
N GLU A 86 -11.72 -5.49 -26.24
CA GLU A 86 -12.77 -4.93 -27.10
C GLU A 86 -12.36 -3.57 -27.64
N TYR A 87 -11.49 -3.57 -28.65
CA TYR A 87 -11.38 -2.52 -29.65
C TYR A 87 -11.01 -3.18 -30.99
N SER A 88 -11.98 -3.28 -31.90
CA SER A 88 -11.78 -3.40 -33.36
C SER A 88 -11.99 -2.04 -34.00
#